data_AF-A0A838L591-F1
#
_entry.id   AF-A0A838L591-F1
#
_cell.length_a   1.000
_cell.length_b   1.000
_cell.length_c   1.000
_cell.angle_alpha   90.00
_cell.angle_beta   90.00
_cell.angle_gamma   90.00
#
_symmetry.space_group_name_H-M   'P 1'
#
loop_
_entity.id
_entity.type
_entity.pdbx_description
1 polymer ?
#
loop_
_entity_poly.entity_id
_entity_poly.type
_entity_poly.pdbx_seq_one_letter_code
_entity_poly.pdbx_strand_id
1 'polypeptide(L)'
;MIKPVYRATRHVSNLIADAAGHPAAQLGVLILCVAWWALGGSETALASGVSIGSFVLTQMVLNQQRRRELALQLKIDELILSKRGARDEVAGIESKTEAEIEEIRAGRDPSD
;
A
#
# COMPACT_ATOMS: atom_id res chain seq x y z
N MET A 1 -26.86 -12.50 -1.52
CA MET A 1 -26.04 -13.74 -1.59
C MET A 1 -24.53 -13.51 -1.87
N ILE A 2 -23.98 -12.29 -1.79
CA ILE A 2 -22.58 -11.97 -2.16
C ILE A 2 -21.59 -12.07 -0.98
N LYS A 3 -22.10 -12.16 0.26
CA LYS A 3 -21.30 -12.22 1.50
C LYS A 3 -20.36 -13.45 1.65
N PRO A 4 -20.67 -14.68 1.18
CA PRO A 4 -19.75 -15.81 1.36
C PRO A 4 -18.53 -15.72 0.43
N VAL A 5 -18.72 -15.23 -0.80
CA VAL A 5 -17.64 -15.05 -1.79
C VAL A 5 -16.62 -14.03 -1.29
N TYR A 6 -17.08 -12.88 -0.77
CA TYR A 6 -16.18 -11.86 -0.24
C TYR A 6 -15.30 -12.38 0.92
N ARG A 7 -15.85 -13.25 1.76
CA ARG A 7 -15.13 -13.82 2.90
C ARG A 7 -14.07 -14.83 2.43
N ALA A 8 -14.40 -15.68 1.47
CA ALA A 8 -13.46 -16.64 0.87
C ALA A 8 -12.33 -15.92 0.12
N THR A 9 -12.66 -14.94 -0.73
CA THR A 9 -11.65 -14.14 -1.46
C THR A 9 -10.72 -13.44 -0.49
N ARG A 10 -11.24 -12.85 0.61
CA ARG A 10 -10.39 -12.16 1.59
C ARG A 10 -9.40 -13.07 2.31
N HIS A 11 -9.77 -14.31 2.64
CA HIS A 11 -8.86 -15.26 3.26
C HIS A 11 -7.78 -15.74 2.30
N VAL A 12 -8.15 -16.07 1.06
CA VAL A 12 -7.20 -16.46 0.01
C VAL A 12 -6.25 -15.31 -0.31
N SER A 13 -6.77 -14.09 -0.44
CA SER A 13 -5.96 -12.89 -0.63
C SER A 13 -4.99 -12.69 0.52
N ASN A 14 -5.42 -12.74 1.78
CA ASN A 14 -4.51 -12.55 2.91
C ASN A 14 -3.41 -13.62 2.97
N LEU A 15 -3.73 -14.89 2.72
CA LEU A 15 -2.74 -15.97 2.67
C LEU A 15 -1.72 -15.78 1.53
N ILE A 16 -2.19 -15.39 0.34
CA ILE A 16 -1.33 -15.13 -0.81
C ILE A 16 -0.43 -13.91 -0.55
N ALA A 17 -0.96 -12.84 0.07
CA ALA A 17 -0.16 -11.66 0.41
C ALA A 17 0.89 -11.94 1.48
N ASP A 18 0.53 -12.68 2.53
CA ASP A 18 1.47 -13.04 3.60
C ASP A 18 2.56 -13.98 3.06
N ALA A 19 2.19 -14.94 2.21
CA ALA A 19 3.15 -15.82 1.54
C ALA A 19 4.06 -15.04 0.58
N ALA A 20 3.50 -14.15 -0.24
CA ALA A 20 4.25 -13.36 -1.22
C ALA A 20 5.21 -12.34 -0.57
N GLY A 21 4.92 -11.88 0.66
CA GLY A 21 5.79 -11.03 1.45
C GLY A 21 6.97 -11.76 2.10
N HIS A 22 6.96 -13.10 2.12
CA HIS A 22 8.01 -13.88 2.77
C HIS A 22 9.24 -14.03 1.84
N PRO A 23 10.49 -13.85 2.33
CA PRO A 23 11.70 -13.98 1.52
C PRO A 23 11.84 -15.36 0.85
N ALA A 24 11.24 -16.39 1.46
CA ALA A 24 11.17 -17.74 0.90
C ALA A 24 10.32 -17.83 -0.38
N ALA A 25 9.27 -17.04 -0.52
CA ALA A 25 8.45 -17.01 -1.73
C ALA A 25 9.17 -16.34 -2.90
N GLN A 26 9.95 -15.29 -2.61
CA GLN A 26 10.82 -14.65 -3.61
C GLN A 26 11.86 -15.63 -4.15
N LEU A 27 12.47 -16.43 -3.26
CA LEU A 27 13.38 -17.49 -3.66
C LEU A 27 12.67 -18.58 -4.48
N GLY A 28 11.44 -18.94 -4.12
CA GLY A 28 10.61 -19.88 -4.88
C GLY A 28 10.33 -19.42 -6.31
N VAL A 29 10.01 -18.14 -6.52
CA VAL A 29 9.84 -17.56 -7.86
C VAL A 29 11.13 -17.60 -8.66
N LEU A 30 12.27 -17.30 -8.02
CA LEU A 30 13.59 -17.38 -8.68
C LEU A 30 13.91 -18.82 -9.12
N ILE A 31 13.71 -19.81 -8.24
CA ILE A 31 13.92 -21.22 -8.55
C ILE A 31 13.00 -21.67 -9.70
N LEU A 32 11.73 -21.24 -9.69
CA LEU A 32 10.78 -21.53 -10.76
C LEU A 32 11.25 -20.95 -12.10
N CYS A 33 11.74 -19.71 -12.12
CA CYS A 33 12.28 -19.08 -13.33
C CYS A 33 13.51 -19.83 -13.87
N VAL A 34 14.45 -20.21 -12.99
CA VAL A 34 15.65 -20.97 -13.37
C VAL A 34 15.27 -22.35 -13.89
N ALA A 35 14.35 -23.04 -13.23
CA ALA A 35 13.84 -24.33 -13.68
C ALA A 35 13.17 -24.23 -15.05
N TRP A 36 12.33 -23.22 -15.27
CA TRP A 36 11.66 -22.99 -16.56
C TRP A 36 12.66 -22.81 -17.71
N TRP A 37 13.73 -22.05 -17.47
CA TRP A 37 14.80 -21.86 -18.44
C TRP A 37 15.58 -23.15 -18.69
N ALA A 38 15.88 -23.92 -17.64
CA ALA A 38 16.55 -25.23 -17.75
C ALA A 38 15.73 -26.27 -18.53
N LEU A 39 14.38 -26.18 -18.50
CA LEU A 39 13.49 -27.04 -19.26
C LEU A 39 13.31 -26.61 -20.74
N GLY A 40 13.95 -25.52 -21.18
CA GLY A 40 13.84 -25.01 -22.55
C GLY A 40 12.52 -24.31 -22.86
N GLY A 41 11.84 -23.77 -21.83
CA GLY A 41 10.60 -23.02 -22.00
C GLY A 41 10.79 -21.68 -22.73
N SER A 42 9.70 -21.16 -23.30
CA SER A 42 9.72 -19.87 -23.99
C SER A 42 9.97 -18.70 -23.01
N GLU A 43 10.99 -17.89 -23.30
CA GLU A 43 11.37 -16.70 -22.51
C GLU A 43 10.26 -15.64 -22.50
N THR A 44 9.56 -15.46 -23.62
CA THR A 44 8.47 -14.47 -23.75
C THR A 44 7.26 -14.84 -22.90
N ALA A 45 6.94 -16.14 -22.80
CA ALA A 45 5.86 -16.63 -21.94
C ALA A 45 6.17 -16.41 -20.45
N LEU A 46 7.42 -16.67 -20.03
CA LEU A 46 7.84 -16.46 -18.65
C LEU A 46 7.85 -14.96 -18.30
N ALA A 47 8.47 -14.13 -19.13
CA ALA A 47 8.60 -12.69 -18.88
C ALA A 47 7.24 -11.98 -18.81
N SER A 48 6.30 -12.34 -19.68
CA SER A 48 4.94 -11.80 -19.64
C SER A 48 4.18 -12.23 -18.38
N GLY A 49 4.25 -13.52 -18.01
CA GLY A 49 3.61 -14.04 -16.80
C GLY A 49 4.12 -13.37 -15.52
N VAL A 50 5.44 -13.27 -15.36
CA VAL A 50 6.06 -12.62 -14.19
C VAL A 50 5.72 -11.13 -14.14
N SER A 51 5.67 -10.45 -15.29
CA SER A 51 5.30 -9.02 -15.35
C SER A 51 3.86 -8.78 -14.90
N ILE A 52 2.92 -9.58 -15.39
CA ILE A 52 1.50 -9.51 -14.97
C ILE A 52 1.37 -9.83 -13.48
N GLY A 53 2.02 -10.89 -13.00
CA GLY A 53 2.02 -11.29 -11.59
C GLY A 53 2.58 -10.20 -10.68
N SER A 54 3.70 -9.59 -11.06
CA SER A 54 4.32 -8.48 -10.34
C SER A 54 3.42 -7.25 -10.30
N PHE A 55 2.76 -6.92 -11.41
CA PHE A 55 1.79 -5.83 -11.46
C PHE A 55 0.62 -6.05 -10.50
N VAL A 56 0.02 -7.25 -10.49
CA VAL A 56 -1.07 -7.59 -9.57
C VAL A 56 -0.63 -7.53 -8.11
N LEU A 57 0.53 -8.11 -7.79
CA LEU A 57 1.11 -8.06 -6.45
C LEU A 57 1.33 -6.62 -5.98
N THR A 58 1.93 -5.80 -6.84
CA THR A 58 2.17 -4.38 -6.55
C THR A 58 0.87 -3.65 -6.27
N GLN A 59 -0.17 -3.83 -7.10
CA GLN A 59 -1.48 -3.22 -6.86
C GLN A 59 -2.14 -3.68 -5.56
N MET A 60 -1.99 -4.96 -5.23
CA MET A 60 -2.51 -5.51 -3.99
C MET A 60 -1.82 -4.91 -2.76
N VAL A 61 -0.48 -4.82 -2.78
CA VAL A 61 0.30 -4.16 -1.74
C VAL A 61 -0.09 -2.68 -1.64
N LEU A 62 -0.17 -1.96 -2.77
CA LEU A 62 -0.60 -0.55 -2.79
C LEU A 62 -2.00 -0.35 -2.22
N ASN A 63 -2.94 -1.26 -2.45
CA ASN A 63 -4.26 -1.21 -1.82
C ASN A 63 -4.18 -1.34 -0.29
N GLN A 64 -3.30 -2.20 0.22
CA GLN A 64 -3.06 -2.29 1.66
C GLN A 64 -2.34 -1.05 2.20
N GLN A 65 -1.36 -0.51 1.47
CA GLN A 65 -0.61 0.69 1.85
C GLN A 65 -1.54 1.90 1.97
N ARG A 66 -2.39 2.17 0.97
CA ARG A 66 -3.37 3.28 1.00
C ARG A 66 -4.26 3.24 2.24
N ARG A 67 -4.72 2.06 2.66
CA ARG A 67 -5.52 1.90 3.89
C ARG A 67 -4.71 2.15 5.15
N ARG A 68 -3.45 1.72 5.20
CA ARG A 68 -2.55 1.94 6.34
C ARG A 68 -2.19 3.42 6.48
N GLU A 69 -1.96 4.11 5.37
CA GLU A 69 -1.67 5.54 5.33
C GLU A 69 -2.83 6.37 5.88
N LEU A 70 -4.06 6.13 5.41
CA LEU A 70 -5.26 6.78 5.94
C LEU A 70 -5.43 6.52 7.45
N ALA A 71 -5.20 5.28 7.90
CA ALA A 71 -5.29 4.97 9.33
C ALA A 71 -4.20 5.66 10.17
N LEU A 72 -3.04 5.93 9.59
CA LEU A 72 -1.97 6.69 10.25
C LEU A 72 -2.32 8.17 10.33
N GLN A 73 -2.82 8.76 9.25
CA GLN A 73 -3.28 10.15 9.19
C GLN A 73 -4.36 10.41 10.26
N LEU A 74 -5.41 9.58 10.30
CA LEU A 74 -6.48 9.70 11.29
C LEU A 74 -5.98 9.61 12.75
N LYS A 75 -4.97 8.76 13.01
CA LYS A 75 -4.37 8.67 14.35
C LYS A 75 -3.60 9.94 14.72
N ILE A 76 -2.91 10.54 13.75
CA ILE A 76 -2.20 11.81 13.95
C ILE A 76 -3.20 12.94 14.16
N ASP A 77 -4.30 12.98 13.40
CA ASP A 77 -5.36 13.97 13.56
C ASP A 77 -5.97 13.94 14.97
N GLU A 78 -6.26 12.74 15.49
CA GLU A 78 -6.75 12.57 16.86
C GLU A 78 -5.72 13.05 17.91
N LEU A 79 -4.42 12.84 17.66
CA LEU A 79 -3.35 13.35 18.53
C LEU A 79 -3.20 14.87 18.45
N ILE A 80 -3.42 15.48 17.29
CA ILE A 80 -3.42 16.93 17.11
C ILE A 80 -4.60 17.54 17.87
N LEU A 81 -5.81 17.03 17.66
CA LEU A 81 -7.04 17.54 18.29
C LEU A 81 -7.06 17.36 19.82
N SER A 82 -6.36 16.35 20.35
CA SER A 82 -6.29 16.11 21.80
C SER A 82 -5.18 16.90 22.52
N LYS A 83 -4.18 17.42 21.79
CA LYS A 83 -3.02 18.08 22.40
C LYS A 83 -3.25 19.59 22.52
N ARG A 84 -3.28 20.11 23.76
CA ARG A 84 -3.32 21.56 24.02
C ARG A 84 -2.13 22.28 23.35
N GLY A 85 -2.43 23.29 22.53
CA GLY A 85 -1.45 24.09 21.82
C GLY A 85 -1.06 23.55 20.44
N ALA A 86 -1.62 22.43 19.99
CA ALA A 86 -1.57 22.03 18.59
C ALA A 86 -2.59 22.84 17.77
N ARG A 87 -2.29 23.08 16.49
CA ARG A 87 -3.21 23.78 15.56
C ARG A 87 -4.18 22.75 14.98
N ASP A 88 -5.45 22.82 15.40
CA ASP A 88 -6.52 21.96 14.89
C ASP A 88 -6.68 22.08 13.36
N GLU A 89 -6.31 23.22 12.79
CA GLU A 89 -6.29 23.49 11.35
C GLU A 89 -5.36 22.56 10.54
N VAL A 90 -4.39 21.94 11.21
CA VAL A 90 -3.42 21.01 10.60
C VAL A 90 -3.96 19.57 10.58
N ALA A 91 -5.00 19.26 11.37
CA ALA A 91 -5.66 17.97 11.28
C ALA A 91 -6.41 17.84 9.94
N GLY A 92 -6.27 16.71 9.25
CA GLY A 92 -6.91 16.45 7.97
C GLY A 92 -6.37 17.28 6.80
N ILE A 93 -5.14 17.79 6.90
CA ILE A 93 -4.51 18.66 5.90
C ILE A 93 -4.40 18.02 4.51
N GLU A 94 -4.40 16.70 4.41
CA GLU A 94 -4.38 15.94 3.14
C GLU A 94 -5.64 16.12 2.29
N SER A 95 -6.73 16.63 2.88
CA SER A 95 -7.98 16.93 2.17
C SER A 95 -8.04 18.35 1.60
N LYS A 96 -7.07 19.21 1.98
CA LYS A 96 -7.02 20.62 1.57
C LYS A 96 -6.32 20.80 0.22
N THR A 97 -6.66 21.89 -0.46
CA THR A 97 -5.96 22.30 -1.69
C THR A 97 -4.59 22.89 -1.39
N GLU A 98 -3.69 22.86 -2.38
CA GLU A 98 -2.32 23.39 -2.23
C GLU A 98 -2.32 24.86 -1.73
N ALA A 99 -3.24 25.68 -2.24
CA ALA A 99 -3.39 27.08 -1.81
C ALA A 99 -3.79 27.21 -0.33
N GLU A 100 -4.73 26.39 0.13
CA GLU A 100 -5.15 26.37 1.55
C GLU A 100 -4.02 25.87 2.46
N ILE A 101 -3.20 24.93 1.98
CA ILE A 101 -2.01 24.46 2.70
C ILE A 101 -0.96 25.57 2.81
N GLU A 102 -0.75 26.34 1.74
CA GLU A 102 0.14 27.49 1.72
C GLU A 102 -0.32 28.57 2.70
N GLU A 103 -1.62 28.86 2.79
CA GLU A 103 -2.20 29.80 3.76
C GLU A 103 -1.96 29.35 5.22
N ILE A 104 -2.20 28.06 5.52
CA ILE A 104 -1.95 27.48 6.86
C ILE A 104 -0.46 27.55 7.20
N ARG A 105 0.42 27.33 6.21
CA ARG A 105 1.88 27.45 6.35
C ARG A 105 2.32 28.90 6.53
N ALA A 106 1.75 29.86 5.80
CA ALA A 106 2.08 31.27 5.88
C ALA A 106 1.67 31.89 7.22
N GLY A 107 0.57 31.40 7.83
CA GLY A 107 0.22 31.74 9.21
C GLY A 107 1.22 31.24 10.26
N ARG A 108 2.24 30.45 9.88
CA ARG A 108 3.42 30.13 10.68
C ARG A 108 4.54 31.12 10.32
N ASP A 109 4.36 32.39 10.66
CA ASP A 109 5.49 33.30 10.72
C ASP A 109 6.40 32.85 11.89
N PRO A 110 7.72 32.63 11.71
CA PRO A 110 8.62 32.11 12.75
C PRO A 110 8.93 33.08 13.91
N SER A 111 8.09 34.09 14.13
CA SER A 111 8.33 35.26 14.99
C SER A 111 7.65 35.20 16.37
N ASP A 112 6.87 34.16 16.68
CA ASP A 112 6.07 34.03 17.92
C ASP A 112 6.40 32.73 18.69
#